data_AF-A0A093XA97-F1
#
_entry.id   AF-A0A093XA97-F1
#
_cell.length_a   1.000
_cell.length_b   1.000
_cell.length_c   1.000
_cell.angle_alpha   90.00
_cell.angle_beta   90.00
_cell.angle_gamma   90.00
#
_symmetry.space_group_name_H-M   'P 1'
#
loop_
_entity.id
_entity.type
_entity.pdbx_description
1 polymer ?
#
loop_
_entity_poly.entity_id
_entity_poly.type
_entity_poly.pdbx_seq_one_letter_code
_entity_poly.pdbx_strand_id
1 'polypeptide(L)'
;MATPTNAASALPERRALKVLMLHGYTQSGASFHAKTRALEKALDKAFPAIPSTANARATPGSLAAYPGGIRLIYPTGPHRLRPSQIPGYVSATTTSQGGPIAAGAAADDEDDVDAWAWWRRNDRTGLYTGLDEGMERIAETIREAGGVDAVMGFSQGGAAAAIVAALLEPGRKER
;
A
#
# COMPACT_ATOMS: atom_id res chain seq x y z
N MET A 1 -45.70 -5.26 3.98
CA MET A 1 -44.98 -5.71 2.78
C MET A 1 -44.05 -4.58 2.36
N ALA A 2 -42.75 -4.70 2.64
CA ALA A 2 -41.75 -3.71 2.27
C ALA A 2 -41.21 -4.04 0.88
N THR A 3 -41.33 -3.10 -0.04
CA THR A 3 -40.82 -3.18 -1.41
C THR A 3 -39.29 -3.20 -1.38
N PRO A 4 -38.60 -4.13 -2.07
CA PRO A 4 -37.16 -4.05 -2.17
C PRO A 4 -36.78 -2.89 -3.11
N THR A 5 -36.03 -1.93 -2.57
CA THR A 5 -35.37 -0.88 -3.35
C THR A 5 -34.41 -1.55 -4.34
N ASN A 6 -34.73 -1.41 -5.62
CA ASN A 6 -33.95 -1.91 -6.73
C ASN A 6 -32.58 -1.18 -6.72
N ALA A 7 -31.53 -1.85 -6.25
CA ALA A 7 -30.18 -1.34 -6.39
C ALA A 7 -29.88 -1.27 -7.89
N ALA A 8 -29.79 -0.04 -8.42
CA ALA A 8 -29.44 0.19 -9.80
C ALA A 8 -28.16 -0.59 -10.14
N SER A 9 -28.27 -1.50 -11.09
CA SER A 9 -27.16 -2.27 -11.64
C SER A 9 -26.07 -1.29 -12.09
N ALA A 10 -25.00 -1.15 -11.29
CA ALA A 10 -23.80 -0.51 -11.76
C ALA A 10 -23.37 -1.19 -13.06
N LEU A 11 -23.01 -0.40 -14.08
CA LEU A 11 -22.36 -0.95 -15.26
C LEU A 11 -21.19 -1.83 -14.80
N PRO A 12 -20.96 -3.02 -15.39
CA PRO A 12 -19.88 -3.90 -14.97
C PRO A 12 -18.55 -3.13 -14.97
N GLU A 13 -17.85 -3.15 -13.84
CA GLU A 13 -16.55 -2.50 -13.71
C GLU A 13 -15.65 -3.01 -14.84
N ARG A 14 -15.14 -2.09 -15.66
CA ARG A 14 -14.27 -2.45 -16.78
C ARG A 14 -12.94 -2.93 -16.20
N ARG A 15 -12.51 -4.13 -16.58
CA ARG A 15 -11.28 -4.75 -16.07
C ARG A 15 -10.09 -3.80 -16.21
N ALA A 16 -9.45 -3.51 -15.09
CA ALA A 16 -8.22 -2.71 -15.00
C ALA A 16 -7.03 -3.61 -14.65
N LEU A 17 -5.83 -3.22 -15.08
CA LEU A 17 -4.56 -3.82 -14.68
C LEU A 17 -4.27 -3.37 -13.24
N LYS A 18 -4.50 -4.26 -12.27
CA LYS A 18 -4.40 -3.93 -10.85
C LYS A 18 -2.98 -4.20 -10.35
N VAL A 19 -2.34 -3.17 -9.79
CA VAL A 19 -0.99 -3.29 -9.21
C VAL A 19 -1.02 -2.98 -7.72
N LEU A 20 -0.61 -3.96 -6.92
CA LEU A 20 -0.42 -3.80 -5.48
C LEU A 20 0.90 -3.08 -5.19
N MET A 21 0.85 -1.99 -4.41
CA MET A 21 1.98 -1.09 -4.14
C MET A 21 2.36 -1.13 -2.66
N LEU A 22 3.43 -1.85 -2.32
CA LEU A 22 3.86 -2.09 -0.93
C LEU A 22 4.95 -1.12 -0.50
N HIS A 23 4.65 -0.30 0.51
CA HIS A 23 5.57 0.73 1.03
C HIS A 23 6.73 0.15 1.84
N GLY A 24 7.80 0.94 2.04
CA GLY A 24 8.93 0.58 2.90
C GLY A 24 8.66 0.79 4.39
N TYR A 25 9.60 0.35 5.23
CA TYR A 25 9.58 0.61 6.67
C TYR A 25 9.53 2.13 6.96
N THR A 26 8.82 2.55 8.01
CA THR A 26 8.54 3.97 8.36
C THR A 26 7.75 4.74 7.32
N GLN A 27 6.92 4.07 6.54
CA GLN A 27 6.02 4.70 5.57
C GLN A 27 4.60 4.18 5.74
N SER A 28 3.69 4.71 4.95
CA SER A 28 2.29 4.33 4.86
C SER A 28 1.90 4.21 3.39
N GLY A 29 0.71 3.67 3.10
CA GLY A 29 0.16 3.69 1.74
C GLY A 29 0.06 5.11 1.19
N ALA A 30 -0.41 6.07 2.01
CA ALA A 30 -0.56 7.48 1.63
C ALA A 30 0.79 8.15 1.32
N SER A 31 1.79 7.99 2.19
CA SER A 31 3.11 8.59 1.97
C SER A 31 3.88 7.92 0.83
N PHE A 32 3.69 6.62 0.60
CA PHE A 32 4.28 5.94 -0.56
C PHE A 32 3.65 6.42 -1.87
N HIS A 33 2.33 6.49 -1.93
CA HIS A 33 1.58 7.06 -3.04
C HIS A 33 2.01 8.49 -3.38
N ALA A 34 2.19 9.35 -2.37
CA ALA A 34 2.70 10.70 -2.57
C ALA A 34 4.12 10.70 -3.20
N LYS A 35 4.99 9.78 -2.78
CA LYS A 35 6.36 9.63 -3.30
C LYS A 35 6.41 8.99 -4.70
N THR A 36 5.39 8.23 -5.09
CA THR A 36 5.32 7.54 -6.40
C THR A 36 4.44 8.25 -7.43
N ARG A 37 4.00 9.50 -7.18
CA ARG A 37 3.15 10.28 -8.10
C ARG A 37 3.69 10.38 -9.52
N ALA A 38 4.99 10.58 -9.69
CA ALA A 38 5.60 10.67 -11.02
C ALA A 38 5.54 9.33 -11.76
N LEU A 39 5.75 8.23 -11.03
CA LEU A 39 5.62 6.87 -11.55
C LEU A 39 4.18 6.56 -11.95
N GLU A 40 3.21 6.89 -11.10
CA GLU A 40 1.78 6.73 -11.39
C GLU A 40 1.38 7.44 -12.69
N LYS A 41 1.76 8.72 -12.85
CA LYS A 41 1.51 9.47 -14.09
C LYS A 41 2.15 8.82 -15.33
N ALA A 42 3.36 8.29 -15.18
CA ALA A 42 4.04 7.60 -16.28
C ALA A 42 3.32 6.30 -16.65
N LEU A 43 2.83 5.56 -15.66
CA LEU A 43 2.07 4.32 -15.84
C LEU A 43 0.70 4.57 -16.44
N ASP A 44 -0.04 5.58 -15.99
CA ASP A 44 -1.33 5.98 -16.58
C ASP A 44 -1.19 6.35 -18.06
N LYS A 45 -0.10 7.04 -18.42
CA LYS A 45 0.20 7.38 -19.80
C LYS A 45 0.61 6.15 -20.63
N ALA A 46 1.32 5.20 -20.03
CA ALA A 46 1.74 3.97 -20.71
C ALA A 46 0.58 2.98 -20.91
N PHE A 47 -0.36 2.94 -19.97
CA PHE A 47 -1.49 2.00 -19.95
C PHE A 47 -2.85 2.72 -19.82
N PRO A 48 -3.21 3.61 -20.76
CA PRO A 48 -4.43 4.40 -20.67
C PRO A 48 -5.67 3.51 -20.83
N ALA A 49 -6.75 3.88 -20.13
CA ALA A 49 -8.06 3.27 -20.31
C ALA A 49 -8.58 3.50 -21.73
N ILE A 50 -9.25 2.49 -22.30
CA ILE A 50 -9.96 2.64 -23.57
C ILE A 50 -11.21 3.48 -23.28
N PRO A 51 -11.59 4.48 -24.09
CA PRO A 51 -12.83 5.22 -23.85
C PRO A 51 -14.05 4.29 -23.90
N SER A 52 -15.08 4.52 -23.08
CA SER A 52 -16.27 3.66 -23.00
C SER A 52 -17.35 4.00 -24.05
N THR A 53 -17.03 4.82 -25.06
CA THR A 53 -18.01 5.27 -26.06
C THR A 53 -18.18 4.23 -27.17
N ALA A 54 -19.37 4.20 -27.79
CA ALA A 54 -19.76 3.17 -28.76
C ALA A 54 -18.80 3.02 -29.96
N ASN A 55 -18.08 4.09 -30.31
CA ASN A 55 -17.09 4.12 -31.41
C ASN A 55 -15.68 4.44 -30.90
N ALA A 56 -15.40 4.16 -29.62
CA ALA A 56 -14.10 4.43 -29.03
C ALA A 56 -13.00 3.65 -29.76
N ARG A 57 -12.00 4.38 -30.26
CA ARG A 57 -10.76 3.77 -30.72
C ARG A 57 -9.82 3.60 -29.53
N ALA A 58 -9.16 2.45 -29.46
CA ALA A 58 -8.11 2.23 -28.47
C ALA A 58 -7.03 3.31 -28.59
N THR A 59 -6.68 3.93 -27.46
CA THR A 59 -5.57 4.88 -27.38
C THR A 59 -4.25 4.11 -27.55
N PRO A 60 -3.24 4.64 -28.25
CA PRO A 60 -1.93 4.00 -28.30
C PRO A 60 -1.41 3.71 -26.88
N GLY A 61 -1.00 2.46 -26.62
CA GLY A 61 -0.60 1.98 -25.30
C GLY A 61 -1.72 1.32 -24.48
N SER A 62 -2.99 1.51 -24.85
CA SER A 62 -4.10 0.78 -24.20
C SER A 62 -3.96 -0.72 -24.40
N LEU A 63 -4.20 -1.49 -23.33
CA LEU A 63 -4.21 -2.94 -23.37
C LEU A 63 -5.64 -3.44 -23.54
N ALA A 64 -5.91 -4.18 -24.62
CA ALA A 64 -7.25 -4.72 -24.89
C ALA A 64 -7.77 -5.63 -23.76
N ALA A 65 -6.87 -6.37 -23.10
CA ALA A 65 -7.20 -7.21 -21.94
C ALA A 65 -7.60 -6.40 -20.69
N TYR A 66 -7.22 -5.12 -20.62
CA TYR A 66 -7.47 -4.22 -19.50
C TYR A 66 -8.09 -2.90 -20.00
N PRO A 67 -9.33 -2.92 -20.51
CA PRO A 67 -9.99 -1.74 -21.07
C PRO A 67 -10.20 -0.61 -20.06
N GLY A 68 -10.14 -0.90 -18.76
CA GLY A 68 -10.18 0.06 -17.67
C GLY A 68 -8.86 0.80 -17.41
N GLY A 69 -7.77 0.47 -18.13
CA GLY A 69 -6.44 1.05 -17.90
C GLY A 69 -5.73 0.42 -16.69
N ILE A 70 -4.76 1.11 -16.12
CA ILE A 70 -4.04 0.70 -14.91
C ILE A 70 -4.70 1.26 -13.64
N ARG A 71 -4.66 0.50 -12.55
CA ARG A 71 -5.11 0.91 -11.21
C ARG A 71 -4.07 0.51 -10.17
N LEU A 72 -3.59 1.48 -9.40
CA LEU A 72 -2.61 1.26 -8.34
C LEU A 72 -3.30 1.20 -6.97
N ILE A 73 -2.91 0.24 -6.13
CA ILE A 73 -3.53 -0.03 -4.82
C ILE A 73 -2.45 0.11 -3.74
N TYR A 74 -2.60 1.09 -2.85
CA TYR A 74 -1.60 1.45 -1.84
C TYR A 74 -2.10 1.14 -0.41
N PRO A 75 -2.03 -0.13 0.06
CA PRO A 75 -2.35 -0.45 1.44
C PRO A 75 -1.29 0.11 2.41
N THR A 76 -1.70 0.31 3.66
CA THR A 76 -0.80 0.57 4.79
C THR A 76 -0.60 -0.72 5.58
N GLY A 77 0.66 -1.02 5.94
CA GLY A 77 1.02 -2.16 6.77
C GLY A 77 0.40 -2.07 8.17
N PRO A 78 0.19 -3.21 8.86
CA PRO A 78 -0.61 -3.24 10.09
C PRO A 78 0.15 -2.76 11.33
N HIS A 79 1.48 -2.71 11.30
CA HIS A 79 2.29 -2.39 12.48
C HIS A 79 2.63 -0.90 12.51
N ARG A 80 1.91 -0.13 13.33
CA ARG A 80 2.30 1.25 13.64
C ARG A 80 3.62 1.26 14.41
N LEU A 81 4.53 2.15 14.02
CA LEU A 81 5.84 2.29 14.64
C LEU A 81 5.81 3.40 15.69
N ARG A 82 6.39 3.10 16.85
CA ARG A 82 6.68 4.14 17.85
C ARG A 82 7.89 4.96 17.40
N PRO A 83 8.03 6.21 17.88
CA PRO A 83 9.20 7.03 17.58
C PRO A 83 10.55 6.34 17.83
N SER A 84 10.67 5.57 18.91
CA SER A 84 11.88 4.78 19.23
C SER A 84 12.24 3.69 18.20
N GLN A 85 11.31 3.33 17.32
CA GLN A 85 11.49 2.30 16.29
C GLN A 85 11.78 2.91 14.92
N ILE A 86 11.86 4.23 14.82
CA ILE A 86 12.16 4.97 13.60
C ILE A 86 13.66 5.30 13.59
N PRO A 87 14.45 4.75 12.63
CA PRO A 87 15.87 5.02 12.57
C PRO A 87 16.17 6.52 12.45
N GLY A 88 16.99 7.04 13.35
CA GLY A 88 17.38 8.46 13.35
C GLY A 88 16.32 9.42 13.91
N TYR A 89 15.23 8.93 14.50
CA TYR A 89 14.30 9.80 15.21
C TYR A 89 14.95 10.31 16.51
N VAL A 90 15.24 11.60 16.53
CA VAL A 90 15.53 12.38 17.73
C VAL A 90 14.24 13.10 18.09
N SER A 91 13.68 12.85 19.29
CA SER A 91 12.60 13.68 19.82
C SER A 91 13.05 15.13 19.70
N ALA A 92 12.17 16.01 19.23
CA ALA A 92 12.42 17.44 19.13
C ALA A 92 12.51 18.10 20.53
N THR A 93 13.44 17.62 21.38
CA THR A 93 13.69 18.08 22.75
C THR A 93 15.15 18.46 22.97
N THR A 94 15.97 18.51 21.92
CA THR A 94 17.30 19.13 21.99
C THR A 94 17.43 20.21 20.92
N THR A 95 16.98 21.41 21.27
CA THR A 95 17.62 22.61 20.74
C THR A 95 19.05 22.66 21.25
N SER A 96 19.95 23.26 20.47
CA SER A 96 21.36 23.47 20.77
C SER A 96 21.64 24.45 21.94
N GLN A 97 20.68 24.65 22.84
CA GLN A 97 20.86 25.40 24.09
C GLN A 97 20.19 24.64 25.23
N GLY A 98 21.02 24.01 26.06
CA GLY A 98 20.57 23.19 27.19
C GLY A 98 19.74 24.00 28.19
N GLY A 99 18.47 23.64 28.30
CA GLY A 99 17.58 24.07 29.38
C GLY A 99 16.34 23.16 29.42
N PRO A 100 15.90 22.67 30.60
CA PRO A 100 14.72 21.84 30.68
C PRO A 100 13.47 22.71 30.55
N ILE A 101 12.57 22.36 29.64
CA ILE A 101 11.23 22.96 29.58
C ILE A 101 10.26 22.02 30.29
N ALA A 102 9.38 22.63 31.07
CA ALA A 102 8.49 22.03 32.04
C ALA A 102 7.72 20.80 31.53
N ALA A 103 7.66 19.78 32.38
CA ALA A 103 6.73 18.67 32.29
C ALA A 103 5.29 19.23 32.26
N GLY A 104 4.61 19.16 31.11
CA GLY A 104 3.27 19.71 31.02
C GLY A 104 2.47 19.56 29.73
N ALA A 105 2.93 18.85 28.69
CA ALA A 105 2.11 18.67 27.47
C ALA A 105 2.50 17.45 26.60
N ALA A 106 3.07 16.38 27.17
CA ALA A 106 3.65 15.28 26.38
C ALA A 106 2.89 13.95 26.55
N ALA A 107 1.57 13.97 26.42
CA ALA A 107 0.77 12.73 26.38
C ALA A 107 0.03 12.51 25.04
N ASP A 108 -0.07 13.52 24.16
CA ASP A 108 -0.89 13.44 22.94
C ASP A 108 -0.07 13.44 21.61
N ASP A 109 1.24 13.73 21.63
CA ASP A 109 2.08 13.85 20.41
C ASP A 109 2.94 12.60 20.09
N GLU A 110 2.96 11.56 20.94
CA GLU A 110 3.64 10.29 20.64
C GLU A 110 2.90 9.45 19.58
N ASP A 111 1.64 9.80 19.32
CA ASP A 111 0.71 9.10 18.44
C ASP A 111 0.57 9.74 17.05
N ASP A 112 1.47 10.63 16.60
CA ASP A 112 1.27 11.39 15.34
C ASP A 112 2.28 11.10 14.21
N VAL A 113 3.20 10.15 14.37
CA VAL A 113 4.06 9.77 13.24
C VAL A 113 3.35 8.76 12.34
N ASP A 114 3.07 9.13 11.09
CA ASP A 114 2.55 8.23 10.05
C ASP A 114 3.63 7.25 9.55
N ALA A 115 4.12 6.42 10.45
CA ALA A 115 5.17 5.44 10.23
C ALA A 115 4.66 4.03 10.51
N TRP A 116 4.67 3.19 9.48
CA TRP A 116 4.17 1.83 9.54
C TRP A 116 5.18 0.83 8.99
N ALA A 117 4.94 -0.43 9.27
CA ALA A 117 5.73 -1.55 8.81
C ALA A 117 4.87 -2.78 8.50
N TRP A 118 5.40 -3.63 7.62
CA TRP A 118 4.83 -4.95 7.32
C TRP A 118 5.19 -5.98 8.38
N TRP A 119 6.39 -5.86 8.94
CA TRP A 119 6.87 -6.62 10.10
C TRP A 119 7.92 -5.78 10.83
N ARG A 120 8.20 -6.11 12.08
CA ARG A 120 9.12 -5.36 12.95
C ARG A 120 10.31 -6.24 13.31
N ARG A 121 11.46 -5.61 13.56
CA ARG A 121 12.60 -6.24 14.22
C ARG A 121 12.50 -5.97 15.71
N ASN A 122 12.63 -7.01 16.52
CA ASN A 122 12.74 -6.88 17.96
C ASN A 122 14.18 -6.50 18.32
N ASP A 123 14.40 -5.30 18.86
CA ASP A 123 15.77 -4.80 19.11
C ASP A 123 16.54 -5.59 20.17
N ARG A 124 15.83 -6.21 21.13
CA ARG A 124 16.46 -7.00 22.20
C ARG A 124 16.93 -8.38 21.72
N THR A 125 16.13 -9.03 20.88
CA THR A 125 16.40 -10.42 20.43
C THR A 125 16.99 -10.48 19.03
N GLY A 126 16.86 -9.41 18.25
CA GLY A 126 17.22 -9.35 16.83
C GLY A 126 16.24 -10.08 15.90
N LEU A 127 15.22 -10.76 16.45
CA LEU A 127 14.25 -11.55 15.69
C LEU A 127 13.20 -10.66 15.03
N TYR A 128 12.72 -11.09 13.86
CA TYR A 128 11.61 -10.44 13.18
C TYR A 128 10.27 -11.00 13.67
N THR A 129 9.31 -10.11 13.89
CA THR A 129 7.97 -10.44 14.41
C THR A 129 6.91 -9.68 13.61
N GLY A 130 5.70 -10.22 13.54
CA GLY A 130 4.58 -9.54 12.89
C GLY A 130 4.42 -9.86 11.40
N LEU A 131 5.19 -10.83 10.88
CA LEU A 131 5.16 -11.19 9.45
C LEU A 131 3.80 -11.75 9.04
N ASP A 132 3.19 -12.57 9.90
CA ASP A 132 1.89 -13.21 9.63
C ASP A 132 0.79 -12.16 9.48
N GLU A 133 0.71 -11.19 10.39
CA GLU A 133 -0.25 -10.08 10.32
C GLU A 133 0.01 -9.19 9.09
N GLY A 134 1.29 -8.97 8.76
CA GLY A 134 1.69 -8.26 7.55
C GLY A 134 1.20 -8.95 6.27
N MET A 135 1.38 -10.27 6.19
CA MET A 135 0.94 -11.07 5.06
C MET A 135 -0.59 -11.20 5.00
N GLU A 136 -1.27 -11.32 6.14
CA GLU A 136 -2.73 -11.34 6.18
C GLU A 136 -3.31 -10.03 5.67
N ARG A 137 -2.78 -8.87 6.09
CA ARG A 137 -3.21 -7.56 5.57
C ARG A 137 -3.02 -7.43 4.07
N ILE A 138 -1.94 -8.00 3.53
CA ILE A 138 -1.71 -8.05 2.08
C ILE A 138 -2.75 -8.96 1.40
N ALA A 139 -2.99 -10.14 1.95
CA ALA A 139 -3.97 -11.09 1.44
C ALA A 139 -5.39 -10.51 1.44
N GLU A 140 -5.79 -9.83 2.53
CA GLU A 140 -7.04 -9.06 2.63
C GLU A 140 -7.16 -8.06 1.50
N THR A 141 -6.13 -7.22 1.29
CA THR A 141 -6.11 -6.20 0.24
C THR A 141 -6.28 -6.83 -1.15
N ILE A 142 -5.61 -7.96 -1.41
CA ILE A 142 -5.73 -8.69 -2.69
C ILE A 142 -7.15 -9.25 -2.87
N ARG A 143 -7.74 -9.83 -1.81
CA ARG A 143 -9.12 -10.36 -1.83
C ARG A 143 -10.15 -9.26 -2.06
N GLU A 144 -10.05 -8.14 -1.35
CA GLU A 144 -10.91 -6.96 -1.50
C GLU A 144 -10.81 -6.35 -2.89
N ALA A 145 -9.62 -6.34 -3.49
CA ALA A 145 -9.42 -5.91 -4.86
C ALA A 145 -9.99 -6.89 -5.89
N GLY A 146 -10.42 -8.10 -5.50
CA GLY A 146 -10.83 -9.17 -6.41
C GLY A 146 -9.66 -9.73 -7.22
N GLY A 147 -8.47 -9.80 -6.62
CA GLY A 147 -7.22 -10.18 -7.27
C GLY A 147 -6.39 -8.99 -7.75
N VAL A 148 -5.09 -9.24 -7.96
CA VAL A 148 -4.13 -8.28 -8.53
C VAL A 148 -3.35 -8.94 -9.66
N ASP A 149 -2.94 -8.17 -10.65
CA ASP A 149 -2.19 -8.66 -11.81
C ASP A 149 -0.68 -8.47 -11.63
N ALA A 150 -0.27 -7.56 -10.75
CA ALA A 150 1.13 -7.32 -10.41
C ALA A 150 1.31 -6.81 -8.97
N VAL A 151 2.53 -6.93 -8.46
CA VAL A 151 2.97 -6.37 -7.19
C VAL A 151 4.28 -5.59 -7.38
N MET A 152 4.37 -4.42 -6.78
CA MET A 152 5.57 -3.61 -6.68
C MET A 152 5.79 -3.21 -5.23
N GLY A 153 7.05 -3.03 -4.83
CA GLY A 153 7.34 -2.53 -3.49
C GLY A 153 8.72 -1.94 -3.33
N PHE A 154 8.89 -1.17 -2.26
CA PHE A 154 10.15 -0.49 -1.93
C PHE A 154 10.74 -0.98 -0.59
N SER A 155 12.05 -1.22 -0.53
CA SER A 155 12.77 -1.66 0.68
C SER A 155 12.07 -2.86 1.36
N GLN A 156 11.54 -2.71 2.58
CA GLN A 156 10.75 -3.76 3.24
C GLN A 156 9.54 -4.21 2.40
N GLY A 157 8.81 -3.28 1.77
CA GLY A 157 7.73 -3.61 0.85
C GLY A 157 8.21 -4.30 -0.43
N GLY A 158 9.45 -4.06 -0.85
CA GLY A 158 10.08 -4.76 -1.98
C GLY A 158 10.36 -6.24 -1.64
N ALA A 159 10.85 -6.50 -0.43
CA ALA A 159 10.97 -7.86 0.07
C ALA A 159 9.59 -8.55 0.19
N ALA A 160 8.59 -7.83 0.69
CA ALA A 160 7.22 -8.33 0.77
C ALA A 160 6.66 -8.67 -0.63
N ALA A 161 6.89 -7.80 -1.61
CA ALA A 161 6.47 -8.00 -3.00
C ALA A 161 7.09 -9.28 -3.59
N ALA A 162 8.37 -9.54 -3.35
CA ALA A 162 9.03 -10.76 -3.80
C ALA A 162 8.44 -12.02 -3.16
N ILE A 163 8.14 -11.97 -1.85
CA ILE A 163 7.47 -13.08 -1.14
C ILE A 163 6.09 -13.33 -1.74
N VAL A 164 5.28 -12.28 -1.91
CA VAL A 164 3.91 -12.37 -2.48
C VAL A 164 3.96 -12.96 -3.89
N ALA A 165 4.86 -12.47 -4.75
CA ALA A 165 5.03 -13.00 -6.10
C ALA A 165 5.38 -14.50 -6.09
N ALA A 166 6.28 -14.92 -5.20
CA ALA A 166 6.67 -16.32 -5.07
C ALA A 166 5.57 -17.21 -4.46
N LEU A 167 4.73 -16.67 -3.58
CA LEU A 167 3.60 -17.39 -2.98
C LEU A 167 2.44 -17.57 -3.98
N LEU A 168 2.25 -16.62 -4.89
CA LEU A 168 1.19 -16.64 -5.90
C LEU A 168 1.63 -17.27 -7.23
N GLU A 169 2.85 -17.81 -7.30
CA GLU A 169 3.30 -18.56 -8.46
C GLU A 169 2.40 -19.80 -8.69
N PRO A 170 1.94 -20.05 -9.93
CA PRO A 170 1.16 -21.24 -10.24
C PRO A 170 1.87 -22.54 -9.83
N GLY A 171 1.15 -23.48 -9.21
CA GLY A 171 1.74 -24.75 -8.78
C GLY A 171 2.43 -24.70 -7.40
N ARG A 172 2.44 -23.55 -6.71
CA ARG A 172 3.08 -23.41 -5.41
C ARG A 172 2.31 -24.07 -4.26
N LYS A 173 0.98 -24.14 -4.34
CA LYS A 173 0.14 -24.77 -3.30
C LYS A 173 0.30 -26.30 -3.27
N GLU A 174 0.71 -26.85 -4.40
CA GLU A 174 0.86 -28.29 -4.64
C GLU A 174 2.27 -28.81 -4.33
N ARG A 175 3.22 -27.93 -3.97
CA ARG A 175 4.59 -28.27 -3.56
C ARG A 175 4.75 -28.21 -2.05
#